data_AF-A0AA86VLT0-F1
#
_entry.id   AF-A0AA86VLT0-F1
#
_cell.length_a   1.000
_cell.length_b   1.000
_cell.length_c   1.000
_cell.angle_alpha   90.00
_cell.angle_beta   90.00
_cell.angle_gamma   90.00
#
_symmetry.space_group_name_H-M   'P 1'
#
loop_
_entity.id
_entity.type
_entity.pdbx_description
1 polymer ?
#
loop_
_entity_poly.entity_id
_entity_poly.type
_entity_poly.pdbx_seq_one_letter_code
_entity_poly.pdbx_strand_id
1 'polypeptide(L)'
;MYTTFEELQILEDGFVKMTNSCFNTNFTDVTEALAHYKSNAVPADPRFPINARANAAQLFDSRDSEGEQEHGSFYIAEIKRKTEAYSWTRYMHERFVVVCMALGIRDCKPKEVLQYFGHFHGIEKAVIGSHLQKVRKAILKDQGLQSLADVQNWMAPKDVHDETLTFIVQKWKEPGFTGFSGSQISQLVREK
;
A
#
# COMPACT_ATOMS: atom_id res chain seq x y z
N MET A 1 50.54 42.84 -17.25
CA MET A 1 50.56 41.53 -16.57
C MET A 1 49.26 40.85 -16.92
N TYR A 2 49.33 39.79 -17.72
CA TYR A 2 48.17 39.04 -18.19
C TYR A 2 47.86 37.95 -17.18
N THR A 3 46.66 37.98 -16.60
CA THR A 3 46.13 36.86 -15.82
C THR A 3 45.07 36.19 -16.68
N THR A 4 45.39 34.95 -17.06
CA THR A 4 44.62 34.03 -17.89
C THR A 4 43.27 33.70 -17.24
N PHE A 5 42.22 33.81 -18.04
CA PHE A 5 40.84 33.47 -17.70
C PHE A 5 40.68 31.95 -17.76
N GLU A 6 40.26 31.34 -16.66
CA GLU A 6 40.06 29.89 -16.56
C GLU A 6 38.93 29.40 -17.48
N GLU A 7 39.23 28.27 -18.07
CA GLU A 7 38.50 27.50 -19.04
C GLU A 7 37.35 26.74 -18.34
N LEU A 8 36.11 27.21 -18.51
CA LEU A 8 34.91 26.49 -18.10
C LEU A 8 34.65 25.35 -19.10
N GLN A 9 35.10 24.15 -18.75
CA GLN A 9 34.70 22.91 -19.40
C GLN A 9 33.20 22.65 -19.14
N ILE A 10 32.40 22.80 -20.20
CA ILE A 10 31.04 22.26 -20.27
C ILE A 10 31.18 20.75 -20.48
N LEU A 11 30.92 19.98 -19.43
CA LEU A 11 30.75 18.52 -19.52
C LEU A 11 29.34 18.24 -20.06
N GLU A 12 29.28 18.00 -21.37
CA GLU A 12 28.17 17.28 -22.02
C GLU A 12 28.25 15.78 -21.68
N ASP A 13 27.08 15.13 -21.80
CA ASP A 13 26.83 13.69 -21.86
C ASP A 13 26.69 12.88 -20.56
N GLY A 14 25.42 12.67 -20.20
CA GLY A 14 24.98 11.65 -19.27
C GLY A 14 23.50 11.31 -19.41
N PHE A 15 22.95 11.24 -20.63
CA PHE A 15 21.57 10.79 -20.86
C PHE A 15 21.47 9.28 -20.58
N VAL A 16 21.27 8.92 -19.32
CA VAL A 16 20.92 7.57 -18.91
C VAL A 16 19.49 7.31 -19.35
N LYS A 17 19.32 6.50 -20.41
CA LYS A 17 18.04 5.86 -20.71
C LYS A 17 17.67 4.95 -19.54
N MET A 18 16.92 5.48 -18.57
CA MET A 18 16.20 4.66 -17.60
C MET A 18 15.15 3.87 -18.38
N THR A 19 15.48 2.60 -18.65
CA THR A 19 14.50 1.62 -19.10
C THR A 19 13.44 1.49 -18.01
N ASN A 20 12.17 1.61 -18.42
CA ASN A 20 11.01 1.40 -17.58
C ASN A 20 11.08 0.00 -16.96
N SER A 21 11.60 -0.08 -15.73
CA SER A 21 11.57 -1.29 -14.92
C SER A 21 10.13 -1.49 -14.44
N CYS A 22 9.41 -2.25 -15.24
CA CYS A 22 8.32 -3.16 -14.92
C CYS A 22 7.78 -3.08 -13.47
N PHE A 23 6.92 -2.10 -13.17
CA PHE A 23 5.93 -2.24 -12.09
C PHE A 23 4.81 -3.16 -12.57
N ASN A 24 5.10 -4.45 -12.65
CA ASN A 24 4.06 -5.48 -12.70
C ASN A 24 4.43 -6.61 -11.75
N THR A 25 4.26 -6.36 -10.45
CA THR A 25 4.12 -7.46 -9.50
C THR A 25 2.66 -7.87 -9.51
N ASN A 26 2.33 -8.75 -10.45
CA ASN A 26 1.16 -9.60 -10.36
C ASN A 26 1.22 -10.30 -9.00
N PHE A 27 0.38 -9.84 -8.08
CA PHE A 27 0.10 -10.51 -6.82
C PHE A 27 -0.87 -11.64 -7.11
N THR A 28 -0.35 -12.73 -7.68
CA THR A 28 -1.03 -14.03 -7.73
C THR A 28 -0.09 -15.05 -7.14
N ASP A 29 0.09 -15.00 -5.82
CA ASP A 29 0.48 -16.21 -5.09
C ASP A 29 -0.01 -16.16 -3.65
N VAL A 30 -1.28 -16.54 -3.47
CA VAL A 30 -1.85 -16.88 -2.16
C VAL A 30 -2.42 -18.31 -2.19
N THR A 31 -2.07 -19.10 -3.21
CA THR A 31 -2.57 -20.46 -3.39
C THR A 31 -1.59 -21.53 -2.93
N GLU A 32 -0.32 -21.21 -2.70
CA GLU A 32 0.69 -22.18 -2.23
C GLU A 32 0.85 -22.25 -0.68
N ALA A 33 0.01 -21.54 0.09
CA ALA A 33 0.01 -21.64 1.55
C ALA A 33 -1.07 -22.59 2.12
N LEU A 34 -1.85 -23.27 1.28
CA LEU A 34 -2.92 -24.19 1.72
C LEU A 34 -2.57 -25.69 1.56
N ALA A 35 -1.39 -26.03 1.01
CA ALA A 35 -1.00 -27.41 0.74
C ALA A 35 -0.19 -28.08 1.87
N HIS A 36 0.30 -27.33 2.86
CA HIS A 36 1.16 -27.86 3.94
C HIS A 36 0.48 -28.03 5.31
N TYR A 37 -0.85 -27.86 5.41
CA TYR A 37 -1.60 -28.03 6.67
C TYR A 37 -2.29 -29.40 6.79
N LYS A 38 -1.72 -30.46 6.21
CA LYS A 38 -2.35 -31.81 6.18
C LYS A 38 -1.63 -32.93 6.94
N SER A 39 -0.71 -32.65 7.87
CA SER A 39 -0.07 -33.76 8.61
C SER A 39 0.25 -33.55 10.10
N ASN A 40 -0.17 -32.46 10.74
CA ASN A 40 0.04 -32.31 12.19
C ASN A 40 -1.27 -32.52 12.95
N ALA A 41 -1.60 -33.78 13.15
CA ALA A 41 -2.58 -34.20 14.14
C ALA A 41 -2.08 -33.74 15.52
N VAL A 42 -2.70 -32.69 16.05
CA VAL A 42 -2.51 -32.26 17.44
C VAL A 42 -3.13 -33.36 18.33
N PRO A 43 -2.39 -33.93 19.29
CA PRO A 43 -2.97 -34.88 20.25
C PRO A 43 -4.05 -34.16 21.06
N ALA A 44 -5.22 -34.79 21.14
CA ALA A 44 -6.38 -34.27 21.86
C ALA A 44 -6.04 -33.99 23.33
N ASP A 45 -6.10 -32.72 23.72
CA ASP A 45 -6.06 -32.30 25.12
C ASP A 45 -7.42 -32.64 25.80
N PRO A 46 -7.44 -33.47 26.85
CA PRO A 46 -8.67 -33.94 27.50
C PRO A 46 -9.36 -32.90 28.40
N ARG A 47 -9.03 -31.61 28.31
CA ARG A 47 -9.57 -30.58 29.24
C ARG A 47 -10.74 -29.74 28.73
N PHE A 48 -11.26 -29.99 27.53
CA PHE A 48 -12.46 -29.29 27.04
C PHE A 48 -13.72 -30.18 27.12
N PRO A 49 -14.74 -29.82 27.93
CA PRO A 49 -15.96 -30.61 28.06
C PRO A 49 -16.77 -30.65 26.77
N ILE A 50 -17.09 -31.88 26.33
CA ILE A 50 -17.78 -32.26 25.09
C ILE A 50 -19.31 -32.11 25.27
N ASN A 51 -19.82 -30.92 25.56
CA ASN A 51 -21.25 -30.72 25.82
C ASN A 51 -21.82 -29.56 25.00
N ALA A 52 -21.66 -29.57 23.67
CA ALA A 52 -22.34 -28.62 22.77
C ALA A 52 -22.53 -29.16 21.34
N ARG A 53 -22.78 -30.47 21.17
CA ARG A 53 -22.95 -31.06 19.83
C ARG A 53 -24.02 -32.15 19.76
N ALA A 54 -25.20 -31.85 20.28
CA ALA A 54 -26.40 -32.64 20.05
C ALA A 54 -27.61 -31.69 20.05
N ASN A 55 -28.04 -31.27 18.85
CA ASN A 55 -29.41 -30.83 18.47
C ASN A 55 -29.39 -29.97 17.19
N ALA A 56 -28.88 -30.52 16.08
CA ALA A 56 -29.06 -29.92 14.75
C ALA A 56 -29.21 -30.99 13.65
N ALA A 57 -29.72 -32.16 14.01
CA ALA A 57 -29.93 -33.27 13.09
C ALA A 57 -31.18 -34.04 13.50
N GLN A 58 -32.36 -33.43 13.34
CA GLN A 58 -33.66 -34.10 13.25
C GLN A 58 -34.74 -33.03 13.11
N LEU A 59 -35.10 -32.70 11.86
CA LEU A 59 -36.42 -32.19 11.42
C LEU A 59 -36.21 -31.53 10.05
N PHE A 60 -36.12 -32.32 8.98
CA PHE A 60 -36.53 -31.95 7.63
C PHE A 60 -36.53 -33.25 6.82
N ASP A 61 -37.53 -34.08 7.10
CA ASP A 61 -37.90 -35.20 6.25
C ASP A 61 -39.26 -34.89 5.63
N SER A 62 -39.36 -35.20 4.34
CA SER A 62 -40.57 -35.35 3.53
C SER A 62 -41.25 -34.07 3.02
N ARG A 63 -40.75 -33.58 1.88
CA ARG A 63 -41.63 -33.01 0.85
C ARG A 63 -41.03 -33.23 -0.55
N ASP A 64 -41.57 -34.22 -1.24
CA ASP A 64 -41.43 -34.38 -2.69
C ASP A 64 -41.95 -33.11 -3.38
N SER A 65 -41.04 -32.40 -4.04
CA SER A 65 -41.40 -31.35 -5.00
C SER A 65 -40.29 -31.30 -6.05
N GLU A 66 -40.46 -32.16 -7.06
CA GLU A 66 -39.74 -32.06 -8.32
C GLU A 66 -40.05 -30.68 -8.94
N GLY A 67 -39.02 -29.85 -8.98
CA GLY A 67 -39.07 -28.45 -9.39
C GLY A 67 -37.66 -27.94 -9.63
N GLU A 68 -36.98 -28.55 -10.61
CA GLU A 68 -35.98 -27.90 -11.44
C GLU A 68 -36.54 -26.52 -11.89
N GLN A 69 -35.81 -25.42 -12.06
CA GLN A 69 -34.41 -25.16 -12.35
C GLN A 69 -34.27 -23.61 -12.37
N GLU A 70 -33.05 -23.09 -12.33
CA GLU A 70 -32.64 -21.76 -12.86
C GLU A 70 -32.67 -20.47 -12.01
N HIS A 71 -32.86 -20.46 -10.68
CA HIS A 71 -32.84 -19.18 -9.92
C HIS A 71 -31.53 -18.86 -9.17
N GLY A 72 -30.46 -19.63 -9.37
CA GLY A 72 -29.16 -19.45 -8.70
C GLY A 72 -28.08 -18.74 -9.52
N SER A 73 -28.26 -18.57 -10.83
CA SER A 73 -27.20 -18.04 -11.73
C SER A 73 -27.14 -16.51 -11.77
N PHE A 74 -28.28 -15.84 -11.53
CA PHE A 74 -28.36 -14.37 -11.63
C PHE A 74 -27.58 -13.65 -10.52
N TYR A 75 -27.46 -14.24 -9.33
CA TYR A 75 -26.76 -13.63 -8.20
C TYR A 75 -25.22 -13.62 -8.34
N ILE A 76 -24.63 -14.44 -9.21
CA ILE A 76 -23.16 -14.47 -9.41
C ILE A 76 -22.71 -13.48 -10.51
N ALA A 77 -23.57 -13.15 -11.47
CA ALA A 77 -23.24 -12.17 -12.52
C ALA A 77 -23.32 -10.72 -11.99
N GLU A 78 -24.23 -10.42 -11.06
CA GLU A 78 -24.42 -9.08 -10.48
C GLU A 78 -23.23 -8.65 -9.57
N ILE A 79 -22.58 -9.61 -8.91
CA ILE A 79 -21.37 -9.39 -8.08
C ILE A 79 -20.13 -9.14 -8.96
N LYS A 80 -20.20 -9.46 -10.26
CA LYS A 80 -19.15 -9.20 -11.26
C LYS A 80 -19.29 -7.86 -11.97
N ARG A 81 -20.02 -6.88 -11.42
CA ARG A 81 -19.66 -5.46 -11.62
C ARG A 81 -18.36 -5.21 -10.88
N LYS A 82 -17.30 -5.77 -11.47
CA LYS A 82 -15.89 -5.64 -11.16
C LYS A 82 -15.61 -4.15 -11.16
N THR A 83 -15.74 -3.51 -10.01
CA THR A 83 -15.29 -2.13 -9.80
C THR A 83 -13.87 -2.10 -10.33
N GLU A 84 -13.65 -1.29 -11.37
CA GLU A 84 -12.34 -1.19 -12.00
C GLU A 84 -11.33 -0.90 -10.90
N ALA A 85 -10.37 -1.82 -10.72
CA ALA A 85 -9.42 -1.71 -9.64
C ALA A 85 -8.65 -0.40 -9.84
N TYR A 86 -8.59 0.42 -8.80
CA TYR A 86 -7.87 1.68 -8.85
C TYR A 86 -6.41 1.44 -9.24
N SER A 87 -5.95 2.11 -10.29
CA SER A 87 -4.57 2.02 -10.79
C SER A 87 -3.75 3.22 -10.31
N TRP A 88 -2.63 2.94 -9.65
CA TRP A 88 -1.69 3.96 -9.21
C TRP A 88 -0.85 4.47 -10.39
N THR A 89 -1.23 5.62 -10.93
CA THR A 89 -0.37 6.32 -11.88
C THR A 89 0.88 6.88 -11.17
N ARG A 90 1.95 7.11 -11.92
CA ARG A 90 3.19 7.72 -11.38
C ARG A 90 2.90 9.02 -10.63
N TYR A 91 2.10 9.90 -11.23
CA TYR A 91 1.68 11.17 -10.61
C TYR A 91 0.98 10.98 -9.26
N MET A 92 0.03 10.03 -9.19
CA MET A 92 -0.68 9.74 -7.94
C MET A 92 0.24 9.13 -6.88
N HIS A 93 1.18 8.27 -7.30
CA HIS A 93 2.18 7.69 -6.42
C HIS A 93 3.11 8.78 -5.84
N GLU A 94 3.62 9.69 -6.66
CA GLU A 94 4.49 10.79 -6.21
C GLU A 94 3.75 11.69 -5.19
N ARG A 95 2.52 12.11 -5.50
CA ARG A 95 1.68 12.87 -4.54
C ARG A 95 1.43 12.10 -3.25
N PHE A 96 1.19 10.80 -3.35
CA PHE A 96 0.94 9.95 -2.18
C PHE A 96 2.16 9.88 -1.27
N VAL A 97 3.35 9.72 -1.84
CA VAL A 97 4.60 9.70 -1.08
C VAL A 97 4.83 11.06 -0.40
N VAL A 98 4.62 12.18 -1.11
CA VAL A 98 4.72 13.52 -0.52
C VAL A 98 3.81 13.68 0.71
N VAL A 99 2.53 13.29 0.60
CA VAL A 99 1.59 13.35 1.74
C VAL A 99 2.03 12.47 2.91
N CYS A 100 2.42 11.22 2.63
CA CYS A 100 2.83 10.28 3.67
C CYS A 100 4.08 10.74 4.40
N MET A 101 5.03 11.32 3.67
CA MET A 101 6.27 11.85 4.21
C MET A 101 6.03 13.13 5.01
N ALA A 102 5.13 14.01 4.56
CA ALA A 102 4.78 15.22 5.31
C ALA A 102 4.04 14.90 6.62
N LEU A 103 3.18 13.88 6.64
CA LEU A 103 2.54 13.37 7.87
C LEU A 103 3.50 12.61 8.79
N GLY A 104 4.60 12.09 8.24
CA GLY A 104 5.54 11.19 8.92
C GLY A 104 5.25 9.73 8.57
N ILE A 105 6.13 9.13 7.78
CA ILE A 105 5.91 7.81 7.17
C ILE A 105 5.72 6.68 8.19
N ARG A 106 6.30 6.80 9.38
CA ARG A 106 6.19 5.79 10.45
C ARG A 106 4.78 5.75 11.04
N ASP A 107 4.24 6.92 11.38
CA ASP A 107 3.04 7.04 12.22
C ASP A 107 1.77 7.38 11.42
N CYS A 108 1.90 7.73 10.13
CA CYS A 108 0.76 8.13 9.31
C CYS A 108 -0.29 7.01 9.16
N LYS A 109 -1.57 7.40 9.16
CA LYS A 109 -2.71 6.48 9.01
C LYS A 109 -3.42 6.66 7.67
N PRO A 110 -3.97 5.60 7.06
CA PRO A 110 -4.70 5.70 5.80
C PRO A 110 -5.86 6.71 5.83
N LYS A 111 -6.51 6.88 7.00
CA LYS A 111 -7.61 7.85 7.16
C LYS A 111 -7.12 9.30 7.00
N GLU A 112 -5.92 9.61 7.48
CA GLU A 112 -5.33 10.96 7.41
C GLU A 112 -4.86 11.25 5.99
N VAL A 113 -4.20 10.28 5.34
CA VAL A 113 -3.77 10.41 3.94
C VAL A 113 -4.97 10.63 3.01
N LEU A 114 -6.06 9.88 3.20
CA LEU A 114 -7.26 9.97 2.36
C LEU A 114 -7.86 11.39 2.31
N GLN A 115 -7.71 12.20 3.36
CA GLN A 115 -8.24 13.57 3.41
C GLN A 115 -7.64 14.47 2.32
N TYR A 116 -6.41 14.19 1.89
CA TYR A 116 -5.72 14.96 0.85
C TYR A 116 -6.04 14.46 -0.58
N PHE A 117 -6.71 13.31 -0.69
CA PHE A 117 -7.08 12.66 -1.97
C PHE A 117 -8.59 12.69 -2.25
N GLY A 118 -9.39 13.35 -1.42
CA GLY A 118 -10.87 13.29 -1.50
C GLY A 118 -11.50 13.80 -2.80
N HIS A 119 -10.71 14.46 -3.67
CA HIS A 119 -11.17 14.90 -4.99
C HIS A 119 -11.03 13.83 -6.09
N PHE A 120 -10.37 12.71 -5.80
CA PHE A 120 -10.19 11.62 -6.76
C PHE A 120 -11.23 10.51 -6.56
N HIS A 121 -12.01 10.25 -7.59
CA HIS A 121 -12.97 9.16 -7.60
C HIS A 121 -12.26 7.80 -7.54
N GLY A 122 -12.82 6.87 -6.77
CA GLY A 122 -12.32 5.49 -6.67
C GLY A 122 -11.16 5.27 -5.70
N ILE A 123 -10.66 6.32 -5.03
CA ILE A 123 -9.66 6.18 -3.96
C ILE A 123 -10.35 5.90 -2.63
N GLU A 124 -10.28 4.65 -2.20
CA GLU A 124 -10.80 4.23 -0.89
C GLU A 124 -9.69 4.08 0.16
N LYS A 125 -10.08 4.11 1.44
CA LYS A 125 -9.17 3.88 2.57
C LYS A 125 -8.39 2.56 2.44
N ALA A 126 -9.02 1.50 1.90
CA ALA A 126 -8.39 0.20 1.69
C ALA A 126 -7.27 0.28 0.65
N VAL A 127 -7.49 1.01 -0.45
CA VAL A 127 -6.51 1.23 -1.52
C VAL A 127 -5.31 2.00 -0.97
N ILE A 128 -5.54 3.10 -0.24
CA ILE A 128 -4.50 3.87 0.46
C ILE A 128 -3.72 2.99 1.44
N GLY A 129 -4.41 2.16 2.23
CA GLY A 129 -3.78 1.29 3.23
C GLY A 129 -2.85 0.25 2.61
N SER A 130 -3.29 -0.42 1.55
CA SER A 130 -2.46 -1.38 0.83
C SER A 130 -1.23 -0.73 0.18
N HIS A 131 -1.39 0.47 -0.38
CA HIS A 131 -0.28 1.21 -0.98
C HIS A 131 0.71 1.73 0.06
N LEU A 132 0.22 2.25 1.19
CA LEU A 132 1.06 2.68 2.32
C LEU A 132 1.94 1.53 2.83
N GLN A 133 1.37 0.34 2.95
CA GLN A 133 2.13 -0.85 3.36
C GLN A 133 3.24 -1.18 2.36
N LYS A 134 2.97 -1.07 1.05
CA LYS A 134 3.99 -1.28 0.00
C LYS A 134 5.13 -0.27 0.10
N VAL A 135 4.82 1.02 0.26
CA VAL A 135 5.83 2.08 0.40
C VAL A 135 6.71 1.85 1.64
N ARG A 136 6.10 1.54 2.79
CA ARG A 136 6.86 1.21 4.02
C ARG A 136 7.80 0.02 3.81
N LYS A 137 7.32 -1.04 3.16
CA LYS A 137 8.15 -2.22 2.84
C LYS A 137 9.29 -1.88 1.87
N ALA A 138 9.05 -1.01 0.89
CA ALA A 138 10.09 -0.54 -0.01
C ALA A 138 11.20 0.20 0.77
N ILE A 139 10.82 1.11 1.67
CA ILE A 139 11.78 1.84 2.53
C ILE A 139 12.57 0.87 3.41
N LEU A 140 11.91 -0.09 4.06
CA LEU A 140 12.59 -1.11 4.87
C LEU A 140 13.64 -1.86 4.07
N LYS A 141 13.28 -2.31 2.85
CA LYS A 141 14.19 -3.02 1.95
C LYS A 141 15.36 -2.13 1.52
N ASP A 142 15.09 -0.89 1.14
CA ASP A 142 16.09 0.06 0.64
C ASP A 142 17.11 0.48 1.69
N GLN A 143 16.72 0.43 2.97
CA GLN A 143 17.54 0.79 4.13
C GLN A 143 18.11 -0.44 4.86
N GLY A 144 17.75 -1.67 4.46
CA GLY A 144 18.19 -2.90 5.12
C GLY A 144 17.64 -3.07 6.55
N LEU A 145 16.47 -2.50 6.84
CA LEU A 145 15.83 -2.56 8.16
C LEU A 145 14.91 -3.77 8.29
N GLN A 146 14.81 -4.33 9.50
CA GLN A 146 13.96 -5.49 9.78
C GLN A 146 12.58 -5.13 10.33
N SER A 147 12.46 -3.97 11.01
CA SER A 147 11.24 -3.55 11.68
C SER A 147 10.83 -2.13 11.29
N LEU A 148 9.52 -1.88 11.25
CA LEU A 148 8.97 -0.55 11.03
C LEU A 148 9.31 0.43 12.17
N ALA A 149 9.64 -0.08 13.36
CA ALA A 149 10.04 0.75 14.50
C ALA A 149 11.34 1.51 14.25
N ASP A 150 12.23 0.96 13.40
CA ASP A 150 13.52 1.56 13.08
C ASP A 150 13.42 2.64 11.99
N VAL A 151 12.29 2.68 11.28
CA VAL A 151 12.05 3.65 10.21
C VAL A 151 11.92 5.05 10.80
N GLN A 152 12.72 5.97 10.27
CA GLN A 152 12.69 7.38 10.64
C GLN A 152 11.90 8.20 9.61
N ASN A 153 11.30 9.31 10.04
CA ASN A 153 10.43 10.12 9.17
C ASN A 153 11.15 10.80 8.00
N TRP A 154 12.48 10.90 8.03
CA TRP A 154 13.30 11.41 6.93
C TRP A 154 13.66 10.32 5.88
N MET A 155 13.34 9.05 6.11
CA MET A 155 13.64 7.96 5.17
C MET A 155 12.60 7.94 4.04
N ALA A 156 12.98 8.40 2.86
CA ALA A 156 12.16 8.42 1.66
C ALA A 156 12.45 7.20 0.76
N PRO A 157 11.47 6.75 -0.05
CA PRO A 157 11.70 5.69 -1.03
C PRO A 157 12.54 6.23 -2.21
N LYS A 158 13.42 5.39 -2.77
CA LYS A 158 14.43 5.81 -3.76
C LYS A 158 13.89 6.02 -5.17
N ASP A 159 12.69 5.51 -5.45
CA ASP A 159 12.02 5.58 -6.76
C ASP A 159 11.34 6.94 -7.03
N VAL A 160 11.20 7.79 -6.00
CA VAL A 160 10.60 9.12 -6.12
C VAL A 160 11.66 10.20 -6.04
N HIS A 161 11.87 10.89 -7.15
CA HIS A 161 12.75 12.06 -7.24
C HIS A 161 11.90 13.32 -7.32
N ASP A 162 11.67 13.92 -6.17
CA ASP A 162 10.85 15.11 -6.05
C ASP A 162 11.51 16.19 -5.18
N GLU A 163 11.46 17.45 -5.64
CA GLU A 163 12.01 18.61 -4.93
C GLU A 163 11.22 18.86 -3.64
N THR A 164 9.89 18.76 -3.68
CA THR A 164 9.03 18.93 -2.50
C THR A 164 9.33 17.85 -1.46
N LEU A 165 9.50 16.61 -1.89
CA LEU A 165 9.94 15.51 -1.05
C LEU A 165 11.32 15.77 -0.43
N THR A 166 12.28 16.28 -1.20
CA THR A 166 13.62 16.62 -0.69
C THR A 166 13.54 17.69 0.42
N PHE A 167 12.71 18.72 0.21
CA PHE A 167 12.42 19.73 1.23
C PHE A 167 11.81 19.13 2.50
N ILE A 168 10.82 18.25 2.37
CA ILE A 168 10.19 17.54 3.50
C ILE A 168 11.21 16.71 4.27
N VAL A 169 12.05 15.94 3.57
CA VAL A 169 13.11 15.12 4.17
C VAL A 169 14.10 15.98 4.94
N GLN A 170 14.48 17.14 4.38
CA GLN A 170 15.38 18.06 5.07
C GLN A 170 14.74 18.63 6.34
N LYS A 171 13.45 18.98 6.31
CA LYS A 171 12.70 19.46 7.48
C LYS A 171 12.64 18.42 8.60
N TRP A 172 12.46 17.14 8.26
CA TRP A 172 12.48 16.06 9.25
C TRP A 172 13.84 15.81 9.91
N LYS A 173 14.93 16.34 9.34
CA LYS A 173 16.27 16.28 9.96
C LYS A 173 16.51 17.42 10.95
N GLU A 174 15.67 18.46 10.95
CA GLU A 174 15.81 19.59 11.88
C GLU A 174 15.42 19.15 13.31
N PRO A 175 16.26 19.39 14.33
CA PRO A 175 15.95 19.03 15.70
C PRO A 175 14.75 19.84 16.21
N GLY A 176 13.78 19.16 16.82
CA GLY A 176 12.56 19.79 17.35
C GLY A 176 11.42 19.93 16.34
N PHE A 177 11.59 19.51 15.09
CA PHE A 177 10.50 19.47 14.13
C PHE A 177 9.51 18.34 14.49
N THR A 178 8.23 18.69 14.68
CA THR A 178 7.17 17.74 15.07
C THR A 178 6.27 17.29 13.92
N GLY A 179 6.44 17.86 12.72
CA GLY A 179 5.61 17.58 11.54
C GLY A 179 4.95 18.82 10.97
N PHE A 180 4.40 18.67 9.77
CA PHE A 180 3.70 19.74 9.04
C PHE A 180 2.26 19.90 9.51
N SER A 181 1.74 21.12 9.49
CA SER A 181 0.32 21.37 9.71
C SER A 181 -0.51 20.91 8.50
N GLY A 182 -1.80 20.61 8.70
CA GLY A 182 -2.67 20.17 7.60
C GLY A 182 -2.79 21.20 6.45
N SER A 183 -2.70 22.50 6.76
CA SER A 183 -2.70 23.56 5.75
C SER A 183 -1.41 23.57 4.94
N GLN A 184 -0.25 23.38 5.59
CA GLN A 184 1.04 23.26 4.91
C GLN A 184 1.07 22.04 4.00
N ILE A 185 0.58 20.88 4.46
CA ILE A 185 0.50 19.67 3.63
C ILE A 185 -0.38 19.92 2.41
N SER A 186 -1.54 20.55 2.59
CA SER A 186 -2.44 20.90 1.49
C SER A 186 -1.77 21.82 0.46
N GLN A 187 -0.92 22.74 0.91
CA GLN A 187 -0.15 23.61 0.02
C GLN A 187 0.90 22.82 -0.78
N LEU A 188 1.71 22.00 -0.10
CA LEU A 188 2.74 21.17 -0.72
C LEU A 188 2.16 20.22 -1.79
N VAL A 189 0.96 19.69 -1.55
CA VAL A 189 0.27 18.81 -2.51
C VAL A 189 -0.28 19.58 -3.71
N ARG A 190 -0.72 20.82 -3.55
CA ARG A 190 -1.29 21.66 -4.64
C ARG A 190 -0.24 22.15 -5.62
N GLU A 191 1.00 22.33 -5.16
CA GLU A 191 2.13 22.73 -5.99
C GLU A 191 2.60 21.61 -6.94
N LYS A 192 1.96 20.43 -6.87
CA LYS A 192 2.06 19.27 -7.78
C LYS A 192 0.84 19.11 -8.65
#